data_AF-A0A088DJY3-F1
#
_entry.id   AF-A0A088DJY3-F1
#
_cell.length_a   1.000
_cell.length_b   1.000
_cell.length_c   1.000
_cell.angle_alpha   90.00
_cell.angle_beta   90.00
_cell.angle_gamma   90.00
#
_symmetry.space_group_name_H-M   'P 1'
#
loop_
_entity.id
_entity.type
_entity.pdbx_description
1 polymer ?
#
loop_
_entity_poly.entity_id
_entity_poly.type
_entity_poly.pdbx_seq_one_letter_code
_entity_poly.pdbx_strand_id
1 'polypeptide(L)'
;MGVLGLWQLLQPSGRPTKLQGLEGKKLAIDISIWLHQANKGVRGSANGHIQVLYNRICKLLYFKIKPIFVFDGPNVPKLKQRVLRERQRRRNAAAEKAKNIQDQIQKKILETHILKNLPGVELENSQARTSKSTQNETSHIDDLFILKDNPRLKK
;
A
#
# COMPACT_ATOMS: atom_id res chain seq x y z
N MET A 1 2.93 -7.15 1.27
CA MET A 1 3.39 -8.33 2.03
C MET A 1 4.56 -8.90 1.24
N GLY A 2 5.64 -9.32 1.90
CA GLY A 2 6.87 -9.76 1.23
C GLY A 2 8.10 -8.95 1.66
N VAL A 3 9.23 -9.27 1.03
CA VAL A 3 10.50 -8.55 1.19
C VAL A 3 10.45 -7.28 0.33
N LEU A 4 10.84 -6.14 0.91
CA LEU A 4 10.86 -4.86 0.20
C LEU A 4 11.97 -4.88 -0.87
N GLY A 5 11.70 -4.34 -2.06
CA GLY A 5 12.68 -4.25 -3.16
C GLY A 5 13.00 -5.56 -3.89
N LEU A 6 12.61 -6.72 -3.34
CA LEU A 6 12.97 -8.03 -3.92
C LEU A 6 12.50 -8.21 -5.37
N TRP A 7 11.31 -7.72 -5.71
CA TRP A 7 10.78 -7.83 -7.08
C TRP A 7 11.56 -7.02 -8.10
N GLN A 8 12.12 -5.86 -7.71
CA GLN A 8 12.94 -5.03 -8.60
C GLN A 8 14.25 -5.76 -8.96
N LEU A 9 14.82 -6.48 -8.00
CA LEU A 9 16.02 -7.29 -8.20
C LEU A 9 15.76 -8.54 -9.05
N LEU A 10 14.60 -9.20 -8.88
CA LEU A 10 14.26 -10.44 -9.58
C LEU A 10 13.62 -10.22 -10.96
N GLN A 11 13.20 -9.00 -11.30
CA GLN A 11 12.56 -8.68 -12.57
C GLN A 11 13.32 -9.19 -13.81
N PRO A 12 14.65 -9.01 -13.93
CA PRO A 12 15.41 -9.49 -15.09
C PRO A 12 15.37 -11.02 -15.28
N SER A 13 15.11 -11.77 -14.21
CA SER A 13 15.02 -13.24 -14.25
C SER A 13 13.59 -13.74 -14.54
N GLY A 14 12.59 -12.85 -14.55
CA GLY A 14 11.19 -13.22 -14.77
C GLY A 14 10.92 -13.59 -16.23
N ARG A 15 10.24 -14.72 -16.47
CA ARG A 15 9.80 -15.13 -17.80
C ARG A 15 8.29 -15.01 -17.94
N PRO A 16 7.76 -14.22 -18.90
CA PRO A 16 6.33 -14.13 -19.13
C PRO A 16 5.80 -15.48 -19.64
N THR A 17 4.79 -16.01 -18.97
CA THR A 17 4.17 -17.31 -19.33
C THR A 17 2.69 -17.10 -19.60
N LYS A 18 2.20 -17.62 -20.71
CA LYS A 18 0.78 -17.61 -21.07
C LYS A 18 0.00 -18.55 -20.14
N LEU A 19 -1.23 -18.18 -19.76
CA LEU A 19 -2.06 -18.99 -18.86
C LEU A 19 -2.44 -20.36 -19.46
N GLN A 20 -2.54 -20.44 -20.78
CA GLN A 20 -2.75 -21.70 -21.50
C GLN A 20 -1.62 -22.72 -21.26
N GLY A 21 -0.38 -22.26 -21.02
CA GLY A 21 0.75 -23.14 -20.71
C GLY A 21 0.67 -23.80 -19.34
N LEU A 22 -0.29 -23.40 -18.50
CA LEU A 22 -0.53 -23.98 -17.18
C LEU A 22 -1.68 -25.01 -17.17
N GLU A 23 -2.24 -25.34 -18.35
CA GLU A 23 -3.32 -26.32 -18.47
C GLU A 23 -2.93 -27.67 -17.82
N GLY A 24 -3.83 -28.20 -16.99
CA GLY A 24 -3.62 -29.47 -16.29
C GLY A 24 -2.60 -29.44 -15.14
N LYS A 25 -1.91 -28.32 -14.92
CA LYS A 25 -0.95 -28.17 -13.81
C LYS A 25 -1.69 -28.01 -12.47
N LYS A 26 -1.06 -28.51 -11.40
CA LYS A 26 -1.50 -28.25 -10.02
C LYS A 26 -0.81 -26.98 -9.53
N LEU A 27 -1.59 -26.01 -9.04
CA LEU A 27 -1.06 -24.73 -8.59
C LEU A 27 -1.39 -24.52 -7.12
N ALA A 28 -0.36 -24.40 -6.28
CA ALA A 28 -0.53 -23.99 -4.89
C ALA A 28 -0.82 -22.49 -4.82
N ILE A 29 -1.90 -22.12 -4.14
CA ILE A 29 -2.37 -20.73 -4.02
C ILE A 29 -2.39 -20.35 -2.56
N ASP A 30 -1.60 -19.34 -2.20
CA ASP A 30 -1.74 -18.65 -0.93
C ASP A 30 -3.06 -17.88 -0.93
N ILE A 31 -4.02 -18.35 -0.14
CA ILE A 31 -5.34 -17.74 -0.03
C ILE A 31 -5.37 -16.58 0.97
N SER A 32 -4.47 -16.61 1.96
CA SER A 32 -4.37 -15.59 3.00
C SER A 32 -4.00 -14.24 2.40
N ILE A 33 -3.13 -14.23 1.38
CA ILE A 33 -2.81 -13.01 0.64
C ILE A 33 -3.96 -12.56 -0.28
N TRP A 34 -4.72 -13.48 -0.88
CA TRP A 34 -5.88 -13.15 -1.71
C TRP A 34 -6.98 -12.49 -0.89
N LEU A 35 -7.32 -13.04 0.27
CA LEU A 35 -8.34 -12.48 1.16
C LEU A 35 -7.94 -11.09 1.67
N HIS A 36 -6.67 -10.91 2.04
CA HIS A 36 -6.14 -9.60 2.45
C HIS A 36 -6.22 -8.55 1.33
N GLN A 37 -5.95 -8.94 0.09
CA GLN A 37 -6.12 -8.04 -1.06
C GLN A 37 -7.60 -7.73 -1.33
N ALA A 38 -8.46 -8.74 -1.25
CA ALA A 38 -9.88 -8.59 -1.54
C ALA A 38 -10.56 -7.64 -0.53
N ASN A 39 -10.22 -7.74 0.75
CA ASN A 39 -10.68 -6.82 1.79
C ASN A 39 -10.23 -5.37 1.59
N LYS A 40 -9.09 -5.15 0.92
CA LYS A 40 -8.58 -3.81 0.61
C LYS A 40 -9.14 -3.25 -0.71
N GLY A 41 -9.43 -4.12 -1.67
CA GLY A 41 -9.80 -3.76 -3.03
C GLY A 41 -11.27 -3.39 -3.20
N VAL A 42 -12.17 -3.97 -2.40
CA VAL A 42 -13.61 -3.71 -2.51
C VAL A 42 -14.08 -2.91 -1.29
N ARG A 43 -14.02 -1.58 -1.38
CA ARG A 43 -14.63 -0.69 -0.38
C ARG A 43 -16.14 -0.61 -0.67
N GLY A 44 -16.98 -0.90 0.31
CA GLY A 44 -18.43 -0.66 0.26
C GLY A 44 -19.33 -1.87 -0.03
N SER A 45 -18.80 -3.09 -0.16
CA SER A 45 -19.62 -4.31 -0.23
C SER A 45 -19.18 -5.32 0.82
N ALA A 46 -20.12 -5.74 1.69
CA ALA A 46 -19.87 -6.74 2.72
C ALA A 46 -19.33 -8.06 2.14
N ASN A 47 -19.73 -8.41 0.91
CA ASN A 47 -19.38 -9.67 0.24
C ASN A 47 -18.36 -9.50 -0.90
N GLY A 48 -17.74 -8.33 -1.03
CA GLY A 48 -16.79 -8.06 -2.12
C GLY A 48 -15.61 -9.04 -2.17
N HIS A 49 -15.20 -9.55 -1.01
CA HIS A 49 -14.13 -10.52 -0.90
C HIS A 49 -14.47 -11.88 -1.51
N ILE A 50 -15.72 -12.33 -1.37
CA ILE A 50 -16.23 -13.59 -1.94
C ILE A 50 -16.29 -13.48 -3.46
N GLN A 51 -16.78 -12.37 -3.99
CA GLN A 51 -16.90 -12.16 -5.43
C GLN A 51 -15.53 -12.15 -6.13
N VAL A 52 -14.53 -11.48 -5.54
CA VAL A 52 -13.16 -11.47 -6.06
C VAL A 52 -12.57 -12.89 -6.06
N LEU A 53 -12.79 -13.65 -4.99
CA LEU A 53 -12.31 -15.02 -4.89
C LEU A 53 -12.97 -15.91 -5.93
N TYR A 54 -14.31 -15.86 -6.04
CA TYR A 54 -15.09 -16.62 -7.00
C TYR A 54 -14.58 -16.42 -8.42
N ASN A 55 -14.44 -15.16 -8.86
CA ASN A 55 -13.97 -14.84 -10.20
C ASN A 55 -12.55 -15.37 -10.48
N ARG A 56 -11.66 -15.33 -9.48
CA ARG A 56 -10.30 -15.88 -9.61
C ARG A 56 -10.32 -17.41 -9.74
N ILE A 57 -11.17 -18.09 -8.99
CA ILE A 57 -11.34 -19.55 -9.07
C ILE A 57 -11.90 -19.93 -10.44
N CYS A 58 -12.97 -19.27 -10.90
CA CYS A 58 -13.55 -19.49 -12.22
C CYS A 58 -12.49 -19.33 -13.33
N LYS A 59 -11.65 -18.29 -13.24
CA LYS A 59 -10.55 -18.08 -14.19
C LYS A 59 -9.56 -19.24 -14.21
N LEU A 60 -9.19 -19.79 -13.06
CA LEU A 60 -8.26 -20.92 -12.99
C LEU A 60 -8.86 -22.19 -13.58
N LEU A 61 -10.12 -22.48 -13.24
CA LEU A 61 -10.85 -23.63 -13.76
C LEU A 61 -11.09 -23.54 -15.27
N TYR A 62 -11.32 -22.32 -15.79
CA TYR A 62 -11.43 -22.07 -17.24
C TYR A 62 -10.18 -22.54 -18.00
N PHE A 63 -8.98 -22.32 -17.46
CA PHE A 63 -7.72 -22.83 -18.02
C PHE A 63 -7.39 -24.27 -17.62
N LYS A 64 -8.34 -25.02 -17.04
CA LYS A 64 -8.17 -26.37 -16.48
C LYS A 64 -6.97 -26.51 -15.54
N ILE A 65 -6.67 -25.43 -14.81
CA ILE A 65 -5.67 -25.47 -13.74
C ILE A 65 -6.32 -26.11 -12.52
N LYS A 66 -5.58 -26.94 -11.79
CA LYS A 66 -6.04 -27.58 -10.56
C LYS A 66 -5.52 -26.79 -9.34
N PRO A 67 -6.30 -25.85 -8.77
CA PRO A 67 -5.86 -25.07 -7.63
C PRO A 67 -5.78 -25.93 -6.36
N ILE A 68 -4.73 -25.71 -5.57
CA ILE A 68 -4.57 -26.23 -4.21
C ILE A 68 -4.48 -25.01 -3.29
N PHE A 69 -5.52 -24.77 -2.49
CA PHE A 69 -5.53 -23.63 -1.57
C PHE A 69 -4.71 -23.93 -0.33
N VAL A 70 -3.77 -23.05 -0.02
CA VAL A 70 -2.92 -23.11 1.16
C VAL A 70 -3.30 -21.96 2.07
N PHE A 71 -3.70 -22.29 3.29
CA PHE A 71 -4.06 -21.35 4.35
C PHE A 71 -2.90 -21.23 5.34
N ASP A 72 -2.59 -19.99 5.76
CA ASP A 72 -1.71 -19.77 6.91
C ASP A 72 -2.34 -20.43 8.15
N GLY A 73 -1.55 -21.24 8.86
CA GLY A 73 -1.97 -21.84 10.13
C GLY A 73 -2.03 -20.81 11.28
N PRO A 74 -2.63 -21.19 12.43
CA PRO A 74 -2.75 -20.31 13.59
C PRO A 74 -1.40 -19.94 14.21
N ASN A 75 -0.38 -20.79 14.04
CA ASN A 75 0.95 -20.61 14.61
C ASN A 75 1.80 -19.66 13.78
N VAL A 76 1.63 -18.36 13.99
CA VAL A 76 2.47 -17.33 13.36
C VAL A 76 3.83 -17.25 14.07
N PRO A 77 4.97 -17.31 13.37
CA PRO A 77 6.29 -17.20 13.99
C PRO A 77 6.44 -15.93 14.84
N LYS A 78 7.07 -16.04 16.02
CA LYS A 78 7.23 -14.94 16.99
C LYS A 78 7.82 -13.68 16.37
N LEU A 79 8.75 -13.82 15.42
CA LEU A 79 9.35 -12.71 14.67
C LEU A 79 8.30 -11.93 13.85
N LYS A 80 7.47 -12.64 13.06
CA LYS A 80 6.40 -12.04 12.24
C LYS A 80 5.39 -11.32 13.14
N GLN A 81 5.07 -11.86 14.32
CA GLN A 81 4.16 -11.21 15.27
C GLN A 81 4.69 -9.86 15.79
N ARG A 82 5.98 -9.78 16.16
CA ARG A 82 6.59 -8.52 16.64
C ARG A 82 6.57 -7.45 15.54
N VAL A 83 6.99 -7.81 14.33
CA VAL A 83 6.99 -6.89 13.17
C VAL A 83 5.58 -6.46 12.80
N LEU A 84 4.59 -7.35 12.87
CA LEU A 84 3.20 -7.03 12.56
C LEU A 84 2.63 -6.02 13.56
N ARG A 85 2.91 -6.18 14.87
CA ARG A 85 2.52 -5.21 15.91
C ARG A 85 3.14 -3.85 15.68
N GLU A 86 4.42 -3.79 15.36
CA GLU A 86 5.11 -2.54 15.07
C GLU A 86 4.53 -1.83 13.85
N ARG A 87 4.25 -2.57 12.77
CA ARG A 87 3.57 -2.03 11.58
C ARG A 87 2.18 -1.51 11.91
N GLN A 88 1.44 -2.19 12.78
CA GLN A 88 0.12 -1.75 13.20
C GLN A 88 0.19 -0.45 14.01
N ARG A 89 1.14 -0.34 14.96
CA ARG A 89 1.37 0.89 15.74
C ARG A 89 1.66 2.08 14.84
N ARG A 90 2.56 1.93 13.86
CA ARG A 90 2.88 2.99 12.89
C ARG A 90 1.68 3.42 12.07
N ARG A 91 0.84 2.48 11.62
CA ARG A 91 -0.40 2.81 10.89
C ARG A 91 -1.40 3.56 11.76
N ASN A 92 -1.59 3.13 13.01
CA ASN A 92 -2.49 3.80 13.93
C ASN A 92 -2.02 5.23 14.21
N ALA A 93 -0.73 5.42 14.51
CA ALA A 93 -0.16 6.76 14.74
C ALA A 93 -0.26 7.67 13.49
N ALA A 94 -0.04 7.12 12.29
CA ALA A 94 -0.23 7.87 11.05
C ALA A 94 -1.71 8.24 10.82
N ALA A 95 -2.64 7.34 11.14
CA ALA A 95 -4.07 7.59 11.03
C ALA A 95 -4.54 8.66 12.03
N GLU A 96 -4.03 8.67 13.26
CA GLU A 96 -4.31 9.73 14.24
C GLU A 96 -3.78 11.08 13.78
N LYS A 97 -2.53 11.15 13.29
CA LYS A 97 -2.00 12.38 12.70
C LYS A 97 -2.85 12.89 11.53
N ALA A 98 -3.27 11.98 10.65
CA ALA A 98 -4.12 12.32 9.52
C ALA A 98 -5.48 12.90 9.96
N LYS A 99 -6.11 12.32 11.00
CA LYS A 99 -7.35 12.85 11.60
C LYS A 99 -7.14 14.25 12.16
N ASN A 100 -6.09 14.46 12.95
CA ASN A 100 -5.81 15.78 13.52
C ASN A 100 -5.59 16.84 12.43
N ILE A 101 -4.89 16.48 11.35
CA ILE A 101 -4.70 17.36 10.19
C ILE A 101 -6.05 17.65 9.51
N GLN A 102 -6.88 16.62 9.32
CA GLN A 102 -8.22 16.78 8.74
C GLN A 102 -9.10 17.73 9.55
N ASP A 103 -9.10 17.61 10.88
CA ASP A 103 -9.87 18.47 11.78
C ASP A 103 -9.39 19.93 11.70
N GLN A 104 -8.06 20.15 11.65
CA GLN A 104 -7.49 21.48 11.47
C GLN A 104 -7.87 22.10 10.11
N ILE A 105 -7.83 21.31 9.04
CA ILE A 105 -8.23 21.76 7.69
C ILE A 105 -9.72 22.12 7.69
N GLN A 106 -10.57 21.26 8.26
CA GLN A 106 -12.01 21.50 8.33
C GLN A 106 -12.34 22.78 9.11
N LYS A 107 -11.64 23.02 10.23
CA LYS A 107 -11.80 24.26 11.01
C LYS A 107 -11.41 25.51 10.20
N LYS A 108 -10.26 25.48 9.51
CA LYS A 108 -9.83 26.59 8.63
C LYS A 108 -10.81 26.85 7.48
N ILE A 109 -11.34 25.80 6.86
CA ILE A 109 -12.35 25.94 5.80
C ILE A 109 -13.61 26.61 6.36
N LEU A 110 -14.07 26.19 7.55
CA LEU A 110 -15.23 26.80 8.19
C LEU A 110 -15.00 28.28 8.51
N GLU A 111 -13.86 28.64 9.09
CA GLU A 111 -13.48 30.04 9.39
C GLU A 111 -13.49 30.90 8.11
N THR A 112 -12.88 30.42 7.02
CA THR A 112 -12.88 31.15 5.73
C THR A 112 -14.27 31.31 5.12
N HIS A 113 -15.15 30.31 5.28
CA HIS A 113 -16.55 30.40 4.82
C HIS A 113 -17.34 31.44 5.61
N ILE A 114 -17.17 31.50 6.94
CA ILE A 114 -17.82 32.48 7.79
C ILE A 114 -17.39 33.91 7.41
N LEU A 115 -16.08 34.12 7.22
CA LEU A 115 -15.54 35.44 6.84
C LEU A 115 -16.06 35.93 5.48
N LYS A 116 -16.25 35.03 4.51
CA LYS A 116 -16.82 35.39 3.20
C LYS A 116 -18.31 35.70 3.21
N ASN A 117 -19.06 35.13 4.15
CA ASN A 117 -20.51 35.27 4.24
C ASN A 117 -20.96 36.41 5.17
N LEU A 118 -20.04 37.07 5.90
CA LEU A 118 -20.36 38.30 6.63
C LEU A 118 -20.58 39.45 5.63
N PRO A 119 -21.72 40.16 5.68
CA PRO A 119 -21.96 41.29 4.79
C PRO A 119 -21.08 42.46 5.22
N GLY A 120 -20.05 42.77 4.44
CA GLY A 120 -19.27 44.02 4.60
C GLY A 120 -17.75 43.89 4.71
N VAL A 121 -17.13 42.74 4.42
CA VAL A 121 -15.65 42.63 4.36
C VAL A 121 -15.22 42.21 2.96
N GLU A 122 -14.92 43.18 2.11
CA GLU A 122 -14.21 42.97 0.85
C GLU A 122 -12.72 42.76 1.15
N LEU A 123 -12.21 41.54 0.93
CA LEU A 123 -10.78 41.27 0.96
C LEU A 123 -10.18 41.68 -0.38
N GLU A 124 -9.35 42.73 -0.35
CA GLU A 124 -8.55 43.13 -1.50
C GLU A 124 -7.70 41.96 -2.03
N ASN A 125 -7.84 41.72 -3.34
CA ASN A 125 -7.03 40.81 -4.12
C ASN A 125 -5.57 41.28 -4.17
N SER A 126 -4.76 40.85 -3.21
CA SER A 126 -3.30 40.88 -3.39
C SER A 126 -2.87 39.68 -4.23
N GLN A 127 -2.77 39.93 -5.54
CA GLN A 127 -2.21 39.03 -6.52
C GLN A 127 -0.79 38.56 -6.13
N ALA A 128 -0.56 37.28 -6.42
CA ALA A 128 0.72 36.63 -6.70
C ALA A 128 1.98 37.52 -6.74
N ARG A 129 2.94 37.22 -5.85
CA ARG A 129 4.38 37.00 -6.16
C ARG A 129 5.18 36.94 -4.85
N THR A 130 5.49 35.74 -4.40
CA THR A 130 6.76 35.46 -3.73
C THR A 130 7.35 34.18 -4.30
N SER A 131 8.00 34.34 -5.44
CA SER A 131 9.07 33.45 -5.88
C SER A 131 10.20 33.57 -4.86
N LYS A 132 10.23 32.68 -3.86
CA LYS A 132 11.46 32.34 -3.15
C LYS A 132 11.58 30.83 -3.16
N SER A 133 12.56 30.37 -3.92
CA SER A 133 13.03 29.00 -3.92
C SER A 133 13.33 28.58 -2.49
N THR A 134 12.61 27.57 -2.01
CA THR A 134 13.12 26.69 -0.97
C THR A 134 13.26 25.34 -1.64
N GLN A 135 14.45 25.09 -2.17
CA GLN A 135 14.90 23.75 -2.50
C GLN A 135 14.93 22.96 -1.20
N ASN A 136 13.84 22.28 -0.86
CA ASN A 136 13.84 21.28 0.20
C ASN A 136 13.63 19.91 -0.45
N GLU A 137 14.77 19.34 -0.85
CA GLU A 137 15.12 17.93 -0.71
C GLU A 137 13.93 16.95 -0.70
N THR A 138 13.47 16.59 -1.90
CA THR A 138 13.01 15.22 -2.13
C THR A 138 14.22 14.29 -2.11
N SER A 139 14.77 14.04 -0.92
CA SER A 139 15.80 13.03 -0.69
C SER A 139 15.61 12.41 0.68
N HIS A 140 14.52 11.66 0.86
CA HIS A 140 14.46 10.76 2.01
C HIS A 140 13.61 9.51 1.78
N ILE A 141 13.83 8.80 0.68
CA ILE A 141 13.26 7.46 0.48
C ILE A 141 14.31 6.37 0.14
N ASP A 142 15.56 6.70 -0.19
CA ASP A 142 16.52 5.68 -0.65
C ASP A 142 17.67 5.31 0.33
N ASP A 143 17.72 5.88 1.54
CA ASP A 143 18.82 5.63 2.50
C ASP A 143 18.51 4.58 3.58
N LEU A 144 17.75 3.52 3.24
CA LEU A 144 17.60 2.37 4.14
C LEU A 144 18.44 1.15 3.73
N PHE A 145 19.21 1.25 2.66
CA PHE A 145 20.09 0.18 2.17
C PHE A 145 21.48 0.67 1.73
N ILE A 146 22.07 1.65 2.42
CA ILE A 146 23.52 1.83 2.36
C ILE A 146 24.15 0.66 3.11
N LEU A 147 24.55 -0.38 2.38
CA LEU A 147 25.46 -1.40 2.88
C LEU A 147 26.76 -0.68 3.26
N LYS A 148 27.17 -0.74 4.53
CA LYS A 148 28.53 -0.34 4.94
C LYS A 148 29.52 -1.15 4.09
N ASP A 149 30.36 -0.45 3.33
CA ASP A 149 31.48 -1.08 2.63
C ASP A 149 32.26 -1.94 3.61
N ASN A 150 32.31 -3.23 3.32
CA ASN A 150 32.95 -4.22 4.16
C ASN A 150 34.43 -4.27 3.75
N PRO A 151 35.39 -3.77 4.56
CA PRO A 151 36.78 -3.61 4.15
C PRO A 151 37.54 -4.95 3.98
N ARG A 152 36.85 -6.09 3.96
CA ARG A 152 37.43 -7.44 3.89
C ARG A 152 37.37 -8.10 2.50
N LEU A 153 36.97 -7.38 1.45
CA LEU A 153 36.90 -7.90 0.08
C LEU A 153 37.69 -7.05 -0.93
N LYS A 154 38.93 -6.70 -0.59
CA LYS A 154 39.96 -6.40 -1.58
C LYS A 154 41.01 -7.52 -1.54
N LYS A 155 40.89 -8.45 -2.47
CA LYS A 155 41.96 -9.32 -2.95
C LYS A 155 41.97 -9.23 -4.46
#